data_AF-A0A1G7RVF8-F1
#
_entry.id   AF-A0A1G7RVF8-F1
#
_cell.length_a   1.000
_cell.length_b   1.000
_cell.length_c   1.000
_cell.angle_alpha   90.00
_cell.angle_beta   90.00
_cell.angle_gamma   90.00
#
_symmetry.space_group_name_H-M   'P 1'
#
loop_
_entity.id
_entity.type
_entity.pdbx_description
1 polymer ?
#
loop_
_entity_poly.entity_id
_entity_poly.type
_entity_poly.pdbx_seq_one_letter_code
_entity_poly.pdbx_strand_id
1 'polypeptide(L)'
;MENILDEKWFIEETAAQALVEILNSKYGKDYIIFDHTDRPDIVIENQTDGTRLGVEVTHLFYDSDEARYVFGRSNERHNPPAPEYLEGYVRRLNALLLQKSEKAKGYNHDYPLALLIRVVSPLFHMCNFKVYRSGIIVPPSDFQYIWLLFYDFVERRWTLLKQLR
;
A
#
# COMPACT_ATOMS: atom_id res chain seq x y z
N MET A 1 -5.10 -13.45 21.35
CA MET A 1 -5.46 -12.08 20.93
C MET A 1 -4.21 -11.27 20.60
N GLU A 2 -3.09 -11.44 21.32
CA GLU A 2 -1.76 -10.89 20.96
C GLU A 2 -1.30 -11.22 19.53
N ASN A 3 -1.40 -12.49 19.12
CA ASN A 3 -0.88 -12.98 17.83
C ASN A 3 -1.45 -12.28 16.57
N ILE A 4 -2.63 -11.64 16.64
CA ILE A 4 -3.26 -10.95 15.48
C ILE A 4 -2.79 -9.50 15.37
N LEU A 5 -2.52 -8.85 16.51
CA LEU A 5 -1.99 -7.49 16.55
C LEU A 5 -0.55 -7.48 16.04
N ASP A 6 0.25 -8.47 16.46
CA ASP A 6 1.63 -8.65 16.00
C ASP A 6 1.70 -8.93 14.50
N GLU A 7 0.78 -9.75 13.96
CA GLU A 7 0.71 -10.05 12.52
C GLU A 7 0.39 -8.78 11.71
N LYS A 8 -0.63 -8.01 12.11
CA LYS A 8 -1.01 -6.76 11.45
C LYS A 8 0.16 -5.77 11.46
N TRP A 9 0.76 -5.56 12.63
CA TRP A 9 1.87 -4.63 12.83
C TRP A 9 3.07 -5.01 11.96
N PHE A 10 3.44 -6.29 11.94
CA PHE A 10 4.51 -6.81 11.10
C PHE A 10 4.24 -6.59 9.59
N ILE A 11 3.00 -6.77 9.14
CA ILE A 11 2.65 -6.51 7.74
C ILE A 11 2.79 -5.03 7.39
N GLU A 12 2.39 -4.13 8.29
CA GLU A 12 2.49 -2.67 8.10
C GLU A 12 3.94 -2.20 8.14
N GLU A 13 4.72 -2.68 9.10
CA GLU A 13 6.15 -2.41 9.22
C GLU A 13 6.91 -2.86 7.97
N THR A 14 6.69 -4.08 7.50
CA THR A 14 7.38 -4.59 6.30
C THR A 14 7.05 -3.78 5.04
N ALA A 15 5.85 -3.24 4.93
CA ALA A 15 5.47 -2.36 3.83
C ALA A 15 6.17 -0.98 3.96
N ALA A 16 6.22 -0.42 5.16
CA ALA A 16 6.91 0.85 5.41
C ALA A 16 8.43 0.73 5.22
N GLN A 17 9.04 -0.38 5.65
CA GLN A 17 10.46 -0.66 5.43
C GLN A 17 10.78 -0.64 3.93
N ALA A 18 9.96 -1.33 3.13
CA ALA A 18 10.11 -1.34 1.67
C ALA A 18 9.94 0.07 1.07
N LEU A 19 8.98 0.87 1.55
CA LEU A 19 8.83 2.25 1.14
C LEU A 19 10.09 3.07 1.44
N VAL A 20 10.60 3.03 2.67
CA VAL A 20 11.79 3.75 3.11
C VAL A 20 13.01 3.36 2.26
N GLU A 21 13.26 2.06 2.08
CA GLU A 21 14.35 1.56 1.23
C GLU A 21 14.25 2.12 -0.19
N ILE A 22 13.05 2.15 -0.77
CA ILE A 22 12.83 2.68 -2.12
C ILE A 22 13.05 4.20 -2.15
N LEU A 23 12.52 4.95 -1.19
CA LEU A 23 12.69 6.40 -1.11
C LEU A 23 14.17 6.77 -1.00
N ASN A 24 14.91 6.06 -0.16
CA ASN A 24 16.33 6.34 0.06
C ASN A 24 17.17 5.94 -1.15
N SER A 25 17.01 4.72 -1.66
CA SER A 25 17.82 4.21 -2.77
C SER A 25 17.51 4.84 -4.12
N LYS A 26 16.22 5.09 -4.43
CA LYS A 26 15.81 5.58 -5.77
C LYS A 26 15.71 7.09 -5.86
N TYR A 27 15.43 7.78 -4.75
CA TYR A 27 15.21 9.22 -4.74
C TYR A 27 16.24 9.98 -3.91
N GLY A 28 17.27 9.31 -3.41
CA GLY A 28 18.37 9.94 -2.65
C GLY A 28 17.90 10.61 -1.37
N LYS A 29 16.85 10.06 -0.74
CA LYS A 29 16.33 10.53 0.54
C LYS A 29 17.02 9.82 1.70
N ASP A 30 16.74 10.27 2.91
CA ASP A 30 17.28 9.69 4.14
C ASP A 30 16.18 9.51 5.19
N TYR A 31 15.14 8.74 4.82
CA TYR A 31 14.04 8.42 5.71
C TYR A 31 14.39 7.25 6.64
N ILE A 32 13.86 7.29 7.86
CA ILE A 32 13.77 6.14 8.77
C ILE A 32 12.33 5.99 9.27
N ILE A 33 11.97 4.79 9.75
CA ILE A 33 10.74 4.61 10.53
C ILE A 33 10.97 5.28 11.89
N PHE A 34 10.13 6.26 12.21
CA PHE A 34 10.21 7.03 13.46
C PHE A 34 9.28 6.46 14.53
N ASP A 35 8.04 6.13 14.16
CA ASP A 35 7.03 5.64 15.11
C ASP A 35 5.94 4.80 14.43
N HIS A 36 5.26 3.98 15.22
CA HIS A 36 4.05 3.25 14.85
C HIS A 36 2.88 3.81 15.66
N THR A 37 1.83 4.26 14.99
CA THR A 37 0.69 4.89 15.66
C THR A 37 -0.62 4.30 15.14
N ASP A 38 -1.73 4.58 15.82
CA ASP A 38 -3.04 4.09 15.37
C ASP A 38 -3.54 4.83 14.12
N ARG A 39 -3.15 6.11 13.95
CA ARG A 39 -3.59 7.00 12.85
C ARG A 39 -2.57 8.12 12.65
N PRO A 40 -1.70 8.05 11.63
CA PRO A 40 -1.56 6.98 10.62
C PRO A 40 -0.80 5.75 11.15
N ASP A 41 -0.87 4.62 10.45
CA ASP A 41 -0.25 3.37 10.91
C ASP A 41 1.26 3.53 11.21
N ILE A 42 1.97 4.32 10.40
CA ILE A 42 3.42 4.53 10.50
C ILE A 42 3.76 6.02 10.35
N VAL A 43 4.81 6.48 11.04
CA VAL A 43 5.43 7.78 10.80
C VAL A 43 6.87 7.55 10.36
N ILE A 44 7.27 8.14 9.22
CA ILE A 44 8.66 8.17 8.78
C ILE A 44 9.23 9.58 8.91
N GLU A 45 10.53 9.69 9.21
CA GLU A 45 11.22 10.96 9.39
C GLU A 45 12.43 11.07 8.47
N ASN A 46 12.52 12.17 7.72
CA ASN A 46 13.69 12.49 6.92
C ASN A 46 14.80 13.00 7.85
N GLN A 47 15.88 12.25 7.97
CA GLN A 47 17.00 12.56 8.85
C GLN A 47 17.82 13.77 8.38
N THR A 48 17.66 14.21 7.12
CA THR A 48 18.34 15.41 6.62
C THR A 48 17.74 16.71 7.15
N ASP A 49 16.41 16.78 7.31
CA ASP A 49 15.69 18.03 7.65
C ASP A 49 14.71 17.89 8.83
N GLY A 50 14.57 16.69 9.40
CA GLY A 50 13.67 16.39 10.51
C GLY A 50 12.18 16.38 10.14
N THR A 51 11.85 16.50 8.85
CA THR A 51 10.45 16.50 8.41
C THR A 51 9.84 15.11 8.52
N ARG A 52 8.59 15.05 8.98
CA ARG A 52 7.84 13.81 9.16
C ARG A 52 6.80 13.62 8.07
N LEU A 53 6.54 12.36 7.75
CA LEU A 53 5.46 11.95 6.87
C LEU A 53 4.69 10.81 7.54
N GLY A 54 3.39 11.02 7.70
CA GLY A 54 2.48 10.00 8.16
C GLY A 54 2.11 9.05 7.02
N VAL A 55 2.23 7.75 7.22
CA VAL A 55 1.97 6.72 6.19
C VAL A 55 0.87 5.80 6.67
N GLU A 56 -0.29 5.90 6.02
CA GLU A 56 -1.37 4.92 6.14
C GLU A 56 -1.07 3.75 5.21
N VAL A 57 -1.06 2.54 5.75
CA VAL A 57 -0.78 1.32 5.00
C VAL A 57 -2.08 0.58 4.71
N THR A 58 -2.24 0.11 3.49
CA THR A 58 -3.37 -0.76 3.14
C THR A 58 -3.01 -1.73 2.04
N HIS A 59 -3.88 -2.70 1.80
CA HIS A 59 -3.64 -3.81 0.90
C HIS A 59 -4.77 -3.88 -0.14
N LEU A 60 -4.39 -4.05 -1.40
CA LEU A 60 -5.35 -4.27 -2.48
C LEU A 60 -5.48 -5.77 -2.76
N PHE A 61 -6.66 -6.32 -2.44
CA PHE A 61 -7.07 -7.69 -2.76
C PHE A 61 -8.20 -7.70 -3.79
N TYR A 62 -8.26 -8.74 -4.60
CA TYR A 62 -9.39 -9.03 -5.47
C TYR A 62 -10.62 -9.40 -4.69
N ASP A 63 -10.56 -10.06 -3.53
CA ASP A 63 -11.73 -10.37 -2.71
C ASP A 63 -11.28 -10.90 -1.34
N SER A 64 -12.26 -11.25 -0.50
CA SER A 64 -12.00 -11.84 0.81
C SER A 64 -11.29 -13.18 0.73
N ASP A 65 -11.44 -13.92 -0.37
CA ASP A 65 -10.87 -15.25 -0.52
C ASP A 65 -9.41 -15.17 -0.95
N GLU A 66 -9.05 -14.24 -1.84
CA GLU A 66 -7.66 -13.89 -2.10
C GLU A 66 -6.97 -13.35 -0.85
N ALA A 67 -7.66 -12.51 -0.07
CA ALA A 67 -7.10 -12.02 1.20
C ALA A 67 -6.80 -13.19 2.16
N ARG A 68 -7.73 -14.13 2.33
CA ARG A 68 -7.52 -15.33 3.15
C ARG A 68 -6.38 -16.19 2.60
N TYR A 69 -6.29 -16.38 1.29
CA TYR A 69 -5.21 -17.14 0.66
C TYR A 69 -3.84 -16.52 0.91
N VAL A 70 -3.71 -15.22 0.66
CA VAL A 70 -2.45 -14.47 0.87
C VAL A 70 -2.01 -14.52 2.34
N PHE A 71 -2.96 -14.49 3.28
CA PHE A 71 -2.67 -14.62 4.71
C PHE A 71 -2.62 -16.08 5.22
N GLY A 72 -2.57 -17.07 4.33
CA GLY A 72 -2.41 -18.48 4.71
C GLY A 72 -3.62 -19.10 5.44
N ARG A 73 -4.80 -18.49 5.30
CA ARG A 73 -6.05 -18.89 5.98
C ARG A 73 -6.99 -19.72 5.10
N SER A 74 -6.52 -20.27 3.98
CA SER A 74 -7.30 -21.13 3.08
C SER A 74 -6.52 -22.36 2.59
N ASN A 75 -7.14 -23.54 2.63
CA ASN A 75 -6.56 -24.82 2.17
C ASN A 75 -6.89 -25.19 0.71
N GLU A 76 -7.58 -24.32 -0.03
CA GLU A 76 -8.11 -24.66 -1.35
C GLU A 76 -7.23 -24.13 -2.50
N ARG A 77 -6.81 -25.04 -3.39
CA ARG A 77 -6.12 -24.72 -4.65
C ARG A 77 -7.11 -24.03 -5.58
N HIS A 78 -7.03 -22.71 -5.69
CA HIS A 78 -7.85 -21.95 -6.62
C HIS A 78 -7.20 -21.87 -8.02
N ASN A 79 -8.03 -21.99 -9.05
CA ASN A 79 -7.64 -21.80 -10.45
C ASN A 79 -7.17 -20.34 -10.67
N PRO A 80 -6.20 -20.10 -11.57
CA PRO A 80 -5.76 -18.75 -11.88
C PRO A 80 -6.95 -17.90 -12.39
N PRO A 81 -7.14 -16.68 -11.87
CA PRO A 81 -8.33 -15.90 -12.22
C PRO A 81 -8.39 -15.44 -13.68
N ALA A 82 -9.61 -15.28 -14.20
CA ALA A 82 -9.89 -14.88 -15.58
C ALA A 82 -9.51 -13.40 -15.86
N PRO A 83 -9.33 -12.97 -17.13
CA PRO A 83 -8.98 -11.59 -17.49
C PRO A 83 -9.95 -10.51 -16.96
N GLU A 84 -11.22 -10.85 -16.79
CA GLU A 84 -12.29 -10.02 -16.21
C GLU A 84 -11.95 -9.53 -14.79
N TYR A 85 -11.00 -10.20 -14.11
CA TYR A 85 -10.53 -9.83 -12.80
C TYR A 85 -9.73 -8.51 -12.81
N LEU A 86 -9.04 -8.15 -13.90
CA LEU A 86 -8.20 -6.94 -13.96
C LEU A 86 -9.03 -5.65 -13.93
N GLU A 87 -10.15 -5.58 -14.64
CA GLU A 87 -11.09 -4.46 -14.51
C GLU A 87 -11.71 -4.42 -13.11
N GLY A 88 -11.99 -5.59 -12.53
CA GLY A 88 -12.44 -5.72 -11.14
C GLY A 88 -11.43 -5.14 -10.14
N TYR A 89 -10.13 -5.34 -10.37
CA TYR A 89 -9.06 -4.74 -9.55
C TYR A 89 -9.07 -3.21 -9.61
N VAL A 90 -9.25 -2.64 -10.80
CA VAL A 90 -9.32 -1.18 -10.97
C VAL A 90 -10.53 -0.63 -10.21
N ARG A 91 -11.70 -1.27 -10.32
CA ARG A 91 -12.90 -0.87 -9.57
C ARG A 91 -12.67 -0.95 -8.06
N ARG A 92 -12.01 -2.01 -7.58
CA ARG A 92 -11.67 -2.19 -6.17
C ARG A 92 -10.66 -1.17 -5.67
N LEU A 93 -9.64 -0.88 -6.46
CA LEU A 93 -8.68 0.17 -6.17
C LEU A 93 -9.38 1.53 -6.05
N ASN A 94 -10.27 1.87 -6.98
CA ASN A 94 -11.04 3.12 -6.91
C ASN A 94 -11.93 3.18 -5.66
N ALA A 95 -12.60 2.09 -5.31
CA ALA A 95 -13.40 2.01 -4.09
C ALA A 95 -12.54 2.17 -2.82
N LEU A 96 -11.36 1.53 -2.79
CA LEU A 96 -10.40 1.65 -1.70
C LEU A 96 -9.88 3.08 -1.56
N LEU A 97 -9.50 3.71 -2.68
CA LEU A 97 -9.04 5.11 -2.70
C LEU A 97 -10.11 6.06 -2.16
N LEU A 98 -11.38 5.88 -2.57
CA LEU A 98 -12.49 6.65 -2.05
C LEU A 98 -12.68 6.43 -0.55
N GLN A 99 -12.71 5.19 -0.10
CA GLN A 99 -12.88 4.86 1.32
C GLN A 99 -11.77 5.46 2.19
N LYS A 100 -10.51 5.33 1.77
CA LYS A 100 -9.36 5.86 2.53
C LYS A 100 -9.33 7.38 2.52
N SER A 101 -9.69 8.00 1.40
CA SER A 101 -9.77 9.46 1.28
C SER A 101 -10.82 10.05 2.21
N GLU A 102 -11.98 9.41 2.35
CA GLU A 102 -13.01 9.83 3.32
C GLU A 102 -12.55 9.65 4.77
N LYS A 103 -11.81 8.58 5.07
CA LYS A 103 -11.26 8.35 6.42
C LYS A 103 -10.21 9.39 6.81
N ALA A 104 -9.36 9.79 5.87
CA ALA A 104 -8.28 10.74 6.12
C ALA A 104 -8.78 12.10 6.65
N LYS A 105 -9.99 12.54 6.26
CA LYS A 105 -10.61 13.79 6.74
C LYS A 105 -10.77 13.86 8.26
N GLY A 106 -10.79 12.71 8.93
CA GLY A 106 -10.92 12.62 10.39
C GLY A 106 -9.58 12.51 11.13
N TYR A 107 -8.45 12.58 10.41
CA TYR A 107 -7.14 12.43 11.02
C TYR A 107 -6.69 13.80 11.53
N ASN A 108 -6.27 13.86 12.80
CA ASN A 108 -5.62 15.05 13.34
C ASN A 108 -4.12 14.79 13.33
N HIS A 109 -3.38 15.50 12.48
CA HIS A 109 -1.96 15.23 12.24
C HIS A 109 -1.18 16.54 12.04
N ASP A 110 0.01 16.60 12.62
CA ASP A 110 0.90 17.78 12.54
C ASP A 110 1.83 17.75 11.31
N TYR A 111 1.77 16.67 10.53
CA TYR A 111 2.64 16.38 9.39
C TYR A 111 1.82 15.91 8.19
N PRO A 112 2.30 16.02 6.94
CA PRO A 112 1.56 15.53 5.79
C PRO A 112 1.26 14.03 5.86
N LEU A 113 0.20 13.61 5.19
CA LEU A 113 -0.17 12.19 5.08
C LEU A 113 0.15 11.63 3.69
N ALA A 114 0.51 10.35 3.68
CA ALA A 114 0.65 9.52 2.51
C ALA A 114 -0.17 8.23 2.67
N LEU A 115 -0.68 7.73 1.54
CA LEU A 115 -1.32 6.42 1.47
C LEU A 115 -0.42 5.45 0.70
N LEU A 116 -0.01 4.37 1.35
CA LEU A 116 0.73 3.27 0.76
C LEU A 116 -0.20 2.07 0.54
N ILE A 117 -0.48 1.75 -0.71
CA ILE A 117 -1.31 0.60 -1.09
C ILE A 117 -0.39 -0.52 -1.59
N ARG A 118 -0.25 -1.59 -0.80
CA ARG A 118 0.46 -2.80 -1.19
C ARG A 118 -0.42 -3.67 -2.07
N VAL A 119 0.01 -3.90 -3.30
CA VAL A 119 -0.73 -4.68 -4.29
C VAL A 119 -0.32 -6.14 -4.19
N VAL A 120 -1.05 -6.89 -3.37
CA VAL A 120 -0.79 -8.31 -3.05
C VAL A 120 -1.36 -9.31 -4.05
N SER A 121 -2.01 -8.80 -5.08
CA SER A 121 -2.48 -9.61 -6.19
C SER A 121 -1.32 -10.27 -6.95
N PRO A 122 -1.35 -11.59 -7.18
CA PRO A 122 -0.44 -12.26 -8.10
C PRO A 122 -0.74 -11.93 -9.58
N LEU A 123 -1.94 -11.43 -9.88
CA LEU A 123 -2.37 -11.10 -11.25
C LEU A 123 -2.20 -9.61 -11.58
N PHE A 124 -2.52 -8.70 -10.66
CA PHE A 124 -2.48 -7.27 -10.88
C PHE A 124 -1.07 -6.72 -10.62
N HIS A 125 -0.17 -7.00 -11.55
CA HIS A 125 1.22 -6.57 -11.50
C HIS A 125 1.47 -5.21 -12.20
N MET A 126 2.67 -4.65 -12.05
CA MET A 126 3.06 -3.35 -12.62
C MET A 126 2.86 -3.23 -14.14
N CYS A 127 2.93 -4.34 -14.89
CA CYS A 127 2.64 -4.34 -16.32
C CYS A 127 1.18 -4.00 -16.63
N ASN A 128 0.25 -4.50 -15.81
CA ASN A 128 -1.18 -4.22 -15.93
C ASN A 128 -1.49 -2.78 -15.52
N PHE A 129 -0.80 -2.25 -14.50
CA PHE A 129 -0.97 -0.85 -14.09
C PHE A 129 -0.81 0.13 -15.25
N LYS A 130 0.17 -0.07 -16.15
CA LYS A 130 0.36 0.82 -17.31
C LYS A 130 -0.83 0.83 -18.25
N VAL A 131 -1.45 -0.34 -18.48
CA VAL A 131 -2.60 -0.51 -19.37
C VAL A 131 -3.86 0.12 -18.78
N TYR A 132 -4.09 -0.08 -17.49
CA TYR A 132 -5.33 0.32 -16.82
C TYR A 132 -5.24 1.65 -16.06
N ARG A 133 -4.11 2.37 -16.14
CA ARG A 133 -3.88 3.62 -15.40
C ARG A 133 -5.00 4.65 -15.63
N SER A 134 -5.51 4.75 -16.85
CA SER A 134 -6.58 5.70 -17.21
C SER A 134 -7.90 5.42 -16.48
N GLY A 135 -8.14 4.20 -16.00
CA GLY A 135 -9.31 3.83 -15.22
C GLY A 135 -9.17 4.09 -13.72
N ILE A 136 -7.99 4.50 -13.25
CA ILE A 136 -7.74 4.75 -11.82
C ILE A 136 -8.10 6.20 -11.51
N ILE A 137 -9.05 6.38 -10.59
CA ILE A 137 -9.59 7.68 -10.21
C ILE A 137 -9.13 7.98 -8.79
N VAL A 138 -8.29 9.00 -8.64
CA VAL A 138 -7.84 9.49 -7.33
C VAL A 138 -8.78 10.61 -6.87
N PRO A 139 -9.61 10.38 -5.84
CA PRO A 139 -10.50 11.41 -5.32
C PRO A 139 -9.72 12.47 -4.52
N PRO A 140 -10.29 13.67 -4.31
CA PRO A 140 -9.73 14.65 -3.37
C PRO A 140 -9.58 14.06 -1.97
N SER A 141 -8.46 14.34 -1.31
CA SER A 141 -8.10 13.80 -0.01
C SER A 141 -6.95 14.59 0.61
N ASP A 142 -6.76 14.41 1.92
CA ASP A 142 -5.65 15.00 2.70
C ASP A 142 -4.33 14.26 2.50
N PHE A 143 -4.34 13.15 1.75
CA PHE A 143 -3.11 12.48 1.33
C PHE A 143 -2.39 13.34 0.28
N GLN A 144 -1.21 13.83 0.67
CA GLN A 144 -0.29 14.52 -0.23
C GLN A 144 0.32 13.57 -1.25
N TYR A 145 0.58 12.32 -0.83
CA TYR A 145 1.14 11.28 -1.69
C TYR A 145 0.28 10.03 -1.67
N ILE A 146 0.13 9.38 -2.82
CA ILE A 146 -0.51 8.07 -2.91
C ILE A 146 0.35 7.15 -3.76
N TRP A 147 0.81 6.06 -3.15
CA TRP A 147 1.67 5.08 -3.79
C TRP A 147 1.02 3.71 -3.89
N LEU A 148 1.28 3.04 -5.01
CA LEU A 148 1.09 1.62 -5.18
C LEU A 148 2.45 0.92 -5.09
N LEU A 149 2.56 -0.04 -4.19
CA LEU A 149 3.75 -0.87 -4.00
C LEU A 149 3.47 -2.27 -4.57
N PHE A 150 4.25 -2.67 -5.57
CA PHE A 150 4.15 -3.96 -6.24
C PHE A 150 5.34 -4.87 -5.89
N TYR A 151 5.09 -6.17 -5.90
CA TYR A 151 6.13 -7.17 -5.73
C TYR A 151 6.95 -7.28 -7.01
N ASP A 152 8.27 -7.21 -6.91
CA ASP A 152 9.18 -7.47 -8.02
C ASP A 152 9.51 -8.97 -8.07
N PHE A 153 9.05 -9.66 -9.12
CA PHE A 153 9.33 -11.08 -9.30
C PHE A 153 10.80 -11.38 -9.64
N VAL A 154 11.55 -10.41 -10.19
CA VAL A 154 12.97 -10.57 -10.49
C VAL A 154 13.79 -10.46 -9.20
N GLU A 155 13.54 -9.42 -8.41
CA GLU A 155 14.25 -9.22 -7.13
C GLU A 155 13.67 -10.07 -5.98
N ARG A 156 12.48 -10.66 -6.17
CA ARG A 156 11.74 -11.42 -5.16
C ARG A 156 11.42 -10.63 -3.88
N ARG A 157 11.17 -9.34 -4.02
CA ARG A 157 10.82 -8.43 -2.91
C ARG A 157 9.99 -7.25 -3.40
N TRP A 158 9.42 -6.49 -2.47
CA TRP A 158 8.58 -5.32 -2.76
C TRP A 158 9.45 -4.10 -3.08
N THR A 159 9.71 -3.83 -4.36
CA THR A 159 10.61 -2.74 -4.77
C THR A 159 10.05 -1.84 -5.88
N LEU A 160 8.87 -2.16 -6.39
CA LEU A 160 8.24 -1.44 -7.48
C LEU A 160 7.20 -0.44 -6.95
N LEU A 161 7.61 0.81 -6.78
CA LEU A 161 6.74 1.89 -6.32
C LEU A 161 6.19 2.71 -7.51
N LYS A 162 4.89 2.97 -7.51
CA LYS A 162 4.24 3.86 -8.48
C LYS A 162 3.40 4.92 -7.78
N GLN A 163 3.67 6.17 -8.12
CA GLN A 163 2.93 7.32 -7.61
C GLN A 163 1.67 7.57 -8.46
N LEU A 164 0.54 7.68 -7.77
CA LEU A 164 -0.76 8.09 -8.31
C LEU A 164 -0.98 9.60 -8.14
N ARG A 165 -0.54 10.13 -7.00
CA ARG A 165 -0.52 11.55 -6.64
C ARG A 165 0.79 11.84 -5.93
#